data_AF-A0A183SZ57-F1
#
_entry.id   AF-A0A183SZ57-F1
#
_cell.length_a   1.000
_cell.length_b   1.000
_cell.length_c   1.000
_cell.angle_alpha   90.00
_cell.angle_beta   90.00
_cell.angle_gamma   90.00
#
_symmetry.space_group_name_H-M   'P 1'
#
loop_
_entity.id
_entity.type
_entity.pdbx_description
1 polymer ?
#
loop_
_entity_poly.entity_id
_entity_poly.type
_entity_poly.pdbx_seq_one_letter_code
_entity_poly.pdbx_strand_id
1 'polypeptide(L)'
;MLSVSRFHIDVFLTVRRAKTTLFLSVKESMEVLELKKMIEGILKVPPEDQQLLRQSTPMDDHKPLAYYSLNSQTARAHSPATLGLCLRDAGKYNDKDVVIYCVISVSIAQA
;
A
#
# COMPACT_ATOMS: atom_id res chain seq x y z
N MET A 1 36.75 5.08 2.51
CA MET A 1 35.57 5.81 2.00
C MET A 1 34.39 4.86 2.04
N LEU A 2 33.86 4.59 3.24
CA LEU A 2 32.69 3.74 3.39
C LEU A 2 31.52 4.58 2.90
N SER A 3 30.89 4.12 1.81
CA SER A 3 29.61 4.64 1.35
C SER A 3 28.68 4.62 2.55
N VAL A 4 28.34 5.80 3.08
CA VAL A 4 27.23 5.93 4.02
C VAL A 4 26.01 5.58 3.19
N SER A 5 25.71 4.28 3.10
CA SER A 5 24.38 3.81 2.76
C SER A 5 23.49 4.51 3.75
N ARG A 6 22.86 5.61 3.32
CA ARG A 6 21.81 6.25 4.10
C ARG A 6 20.91 5.09 4.52
N PHE A 7 20.82 4.83 5.82
CA PHE A 7 19.83 3.93 6.39
C PHE A 7 18.49 4.60 6.15
N HIS A 8 18.03 4.52 4.90
CA HIS A 8 16.70 4.89 4.58
C HIS A 8 15.85 3.81 5.21
N ILE A 9 14.94 4.23 6.09
CA ILE A 9 13.98 3.31 6.65
C ILE A 9 13.05 2.90 5.51
N ASP A 10 13.34 1.72 4.99
CA ASP A 10 12.52 1.06 3.99
C ASP A 10 11.34 0.38 4.70
N VAL A 11 10.16 0.62 4.16
CA VAL A 11 8.90 -0.01 4.58
C VAL A 11 8.42 -0.94 3.49
N PHE A 12 7.97 -2.11 3.91
CA PHE A 12 7.52 -3.16 3.01
C PHE A 12 6.00 -3.18 3.00
N LEU A 13 5.43 -2.98 1.82
CA LEU A 13 3.99 -2.85 1.62
C LEU A 13 3.47 -3.97 0.73
N THR A 14 2.25 -4.42 1.04
CA THR A 14 1.46 -5.32 0.21
C THR A 14 0.22 -4.59 -0.27
N VAL A 15 0.19 -4.20 -1.55
CA VAL A 15 -0.99 -3.58 -2.15
C VAL A 15 -1.84 -4.66 -2.80
N ARG A 16 -3.07 -4.82 -2.33
CA ARG A 16 -3.97 -5.90 -2.75
C ARG A 16 -5.20 -5.35 -3.45
N ARG A 17 -5.55 -5.99 -4.56
CA ARG A 17 -6.78 -5.74 -5.32
C ARG A 17 -7.26 -7.06 -5.93
N ALA A 18 -8.46 -7.51 -5.59
CA ALA A 18 -9.02 -8.77 -6.09
C ALA A 18 -8.02 -9.94 -6.00
N LYS A 19 -7.54 -10.45 -7.14
CA LYS A 19 -6.55 -11.54 -7.25
C LYS A 19 -5.10 -11.06 -7.40
N THR A 20 -4.87 -9.74 -7.47
CA THR A 20 -3.55 -9.14 -7.66
C THR A 20 -2.99 -8.66 -6.32
N THR A 21 -1.72 -9.00 -6.05
CA THR A 21 -0.98 -8.52 -4.88
C THR A 21 0.37 -7.99 -5.34
N LEU A 22 0.67 -6.74 -5.03
CA LEU A 22 1.94 -6.09 -5.32
C LEU A 22 2.75 -5.99 -4.04
N PHE A 23 4.00 -6.46 -4.08
CA PHE A 23 4.96 -6.27 -3.00
C PHE A 23 5.85 -5.09 -3.36
N LEU A 24 5.79 -4.03 -2.55
CA LEU A 24 6.50 -2.79 -2.81
C LEU A 24 7.43 -2.48 -1.64
N SER A 25 8.64 -2.03 -1.95
CA SER A 25 9.60 -1.48 -0.99
C SER A 25 9.68 0.02 -1.22
N VAL A 26 9.24 0.79 -0.25
CA VAL A 26 9.19 2.25 -0.34
C VAL A 26 9.72 2.88 0.94
N LYS A 27 9.76 4.21 0.98
CA LYS A 27 10.31 4.97 2.10
C LYS A 27 9.17 5.47 2.98
N GLU A 28 9.32 5.47 4.30
CA GLU A 28 8.25 5.95 5.20
C GLU A 28 7.93 7.46 5.04
N SER A 29 8.91 8.24 4.57
CA SER A 29 8.78 9.68 4.30
C SER A 29 8.12 10.00 2.95
N MET A 30 7.87 8.98 2.13
CA MET A 30 7.29 9.11 0.80
C MET A 30 5.82 9.52 0.90
N GLU A 31 5.33 10.29 -0.06
CA GLU A 31 3.91 10.66 -0.12
C GLU A 31 3.08 9.55 -0.77
N VAL A 32 1.80 9.50 -0.44
CA VAL A 32 0.84 8.57 -1.05
C VAL A 32 0.78 8.76 -2.57
N LEU A 33 0.89 10.01 -3.05
CA LEU A 33 0.93 10.29 -4.48
C LEU A 33 2.07 9.56 -5.21
N GLU A 34 3.26 9.53 -4.60
CA GLU A 34 4.40 8.87 -5.23
C GLU A 34 4.23 7.34 -5.24
N LEU A 35 3.61 6.77 -4.20
CA LEU A 35 3.24 5.35 -4.17
C LEU A 35 2.25 5.00 -5.29
N LYS A 36 1.26 5.87 -5.56
CA LYS A 36 0.33 5.70 -6.70
C LYS A 36 1.04 5.76 -8.05
N LYS A 37 2.06 6.61 -8.22
CA LYS A 37 2.89 6.65 -9.45
C LYS A 37 3.67 5.36 -9.67
N MET A 38 4.15 4.72 -8.60
CA MET A 38 4.78 3.40 -8.71
C MET A 38 3.78 2.34 -9.19
N ILE A 39 2.55 2.38 -8.65
CA ILE A 39 1.47 1.49 -9.05
C ILE A 39 1.05 1.77 -10.51
N GLU A 40 1.01 3.03 -10.94
CA GLU A 40 0.77 3.41 -12.34
C GLU A 40 1.80 2.76 -13.28
N GLY A 41 3.07 2.75 -12.90
CA GLY A 41 4.13 2.08 -13.67
C GLY A 41 3.85 0.59 -13.94
N ILE A 42 3.21 -0.09 -12.98
CA ILE A 42 2.91 -1.53 -13.00
C ILE A 42 1.56 -1.82 -13.65
N LEU A 43 0.50 -1.13 -13.22
CA LEU A 43 -0.89 -1.41 -13.65
C LEU A 43 -1.35 -0.55 -14.84
N LYS A 44 -0.57 0.47 -15.22
CA LYS A 44 -0.90 1.41 -16.31
C LYS A 44 -2.20 2.18 -16.09
N VAL A 45 -2.54 2.47 -14.84
CA VAL A 45 -3.71 3.25 -14.45
C VAL A 45 -3.23 4.56 -13.81
N PRO A 46 -3.76 5.73 -14.20
CA PRO A 46 -3.29 7.01 -13.67
C PRO A 46 -3.60 7.15 -12.16
N PRO A 47 -2.82 7.93 -11.39
CA PRO A 47 -3.00 8.08 -9.93
C PRO A 47 -4.39 8.59 -9.52
N GLU A 48 -5.04 9.37 -10.36
CA GLU A 48 -6.40 9.92 -10.14
C GLU A 48 -7.49 8.85 -10.13
N ASP A 49 -7.27 7.75 -10.86
CA ASP A 49 -8.16 6.60 -10.89
C ASP A 49 -7.77 5.53 -9.86
N GLN A 50 -6.77 5.79 -9.02
CA GLN A 50 -6.34 4.91 -7.94
C GLN A 50 -6.76 5.44 -6.58
N GLN A 51 -7.46 4.62 -5.80
CA GLN A 51 -7.75 4.89 -4.39
C GLN A 51 -7.06 3.86 -3.50
N LEU A 52 -6.11 4.32 -2.68
CA LEU A 52 -5.46 3.50 -1.67
C LEU A 52 -6.25 3.55 -0.36
N LEU A 53 -6.34 2.40 0.30
CA LEU A 53 -7.09 2.19 1.53
C LEU A 53 -6.21 1.54 2.59
N ARG A 54 -6.14 2.14 3.77
CA ARG A 54 -5.55 1.52 4.97
C ARG A 54 -6.66 1.19 5.95
N GLN A 55 -6.90 -0.11 6.18
CA GLN A 55 -7.97 -0.58 7.08
C GLN A 55 -9.33 0.11 6.80
N SER A 56 -9.72 0.19 5.53
CA SER A 56 -10.94 0.89 5.05
C SER A 56 -10.90 2.42 5.08
N THR A 57 -9.83 3.04 5.58
CA THR A 57 -9.66 4.50 5.52
C THR A 57 -8.99 4.90 4.20
N PRO A 58 -9.61 5.79 3.40
CA PRO A 58 -8.99 6.32 2.18
C PRO A 58 -7.76 7.16 2.52
N MET A 59 -6.70 6.93 1.75
CA MET A 59 -5.45 7.68 1.86
C MET A 59 -5.49 8.95 1.00
N ASP A 60 -4.90 10.02 1.53
CA ASP A 60 -4.78 11.34 0.91
C ASP A 60 -3.39 11.46 0.26
N ASP A 61 -3.35 11.99 -0.96
CA ASP A 61 -2.18 12.07 -1.82
C ASP A 61 -1.06 12.95 -1.22
N HIS A 62 -1.42 13.98 -0.45
CA HIS A 62 -0.47 14.93 0.14
C HIS A 62 0.03 14.49 1.52
N LYS A 63 -0.42 13.34 2.02
CA LYS A 63 0.02 12.82 3.32
C LYS A 63 1.17 11.82 3.15
N PRO A 64 2.16 11.84 4.05
CA PRO A 64 3.22 10.85 4.05
C PRO A 64 2.67 9.49 4.50
N LEU A 65 3.32 8.40 4.06
CA LEU A 65 2.96 7.04 4.47
C LEU A 65 3.02 6.85 5.99
N ALA A 66 3.98 7.51 6.66
CA ALA A 66 4.11 7.51 8.11
C ALA A 66 2.82 7.97 8.84
N TYR A 67 2.02 8.87 8.25
CA TYR A 67 0.74 9.32 8.83
C TYR A 67 -0.27 8.18 8.98
N TYR A 68 -0.22 7.19 8.07
CA TYR A 68 -1.08 6.01 8.07
C TYR A 68 -0.49 4.83 8.85
N SER A 69 0.45 5.10 9.75
CA SER A 69 1.18 4.09 10.51
C SER A 69 1.92 3.09 9.61
N LEU A 70 2.47 3.54 8.47
CA LEU A 70 3.34 2.78 7.60
C LEU A 70 4.79 3.22 7.84
N ASN A 71 5.43 2.63 8.84
CA ASN A 71 6.78 2.97 9.28
C ASN A 71 7.62 1.70 9.51
N SER A 72 8.92 1.84 9.81
CA SER A 72 9.82 0.71 10.09
C SER A 72 9.27 -0.32 11.07
N GLN A 73 8.48 0.10 12.05
CA GLN A 73 8.04 -0.76 13.13
C GLN A 73 6.82 -1.60 12.74
N THR A 74 5.95 -1.08 11.87
CA THR A 74 4.68 -1.70 11.48
C THR A 74 4.73 -2.38 10.12
N ALA A 75 5.64 -1.97 9.24
CA ALA A 75 5.77 -2.45 7.86
C ALA A 75 7.15 -3.08 7.62
N ARG A 76 7.44 -4.14 8.37
CA ARG A 76 8.75 -4.83 8.37
C ARG A 76 8.87 -5.80 7.20
N ALA A 77 10.10 -6.14 6.83
CA ALA A 77 10.35 -7.12 5.75
C ALA A 77 9.64 -8.47 5.96
N HIS A 78 9.64 -8.99 7.20
CA HIS A 78 8.98 -10.26 7.56
C HIS A 78 7.47 -10.11 7.86
N SER A 79 6.97 -8.87 7.96
CA SER A 79 5.57 -8.56 8.25
C SER A 79 5.19 -7.26 7.53
N PRO A 80 4.97 -7.32 6.21
CA PRO A 80 4.68 -6.14 5.42
C PRO A 80 3.28 -5.61 5.72
N ALA A 81 3.10 -4.29 5.66
CA ALA A 81 1.80 -3.68 5.89
C ALA A 81 0.89 -3.82 4.66
N THR A 82 -0.37 -4.18 4.88
CA THR A 82 -1.33 -4.37 3.78
C THR A 82 -2.15 -3.10 3.50
N LEU A 83 -2.26 -2.77 2.22
CA LEU A 83 -3.08 -1.71 1.65
C LEU A 83 -4.08 -2.30 0.67
N GLY A 84 -5.30 -1.79 0.68
CA GLY A 84 -6.28 -2.02 -0.37
C GLY A 84 -6.06 -1.06 -1.53
N LEU A 85 -6.26 -1.52 -2.75
CA LEU A 85 -6.27 -0.69 -3.95
C LEU A 85 -7.62 -0.84 -4.66
N CYS A 86 -8.33 0.26 -4.81
CA CYS A 86 -9.52 0.35 -5.63
C CYS A 86 -9.21 1.17 -6.88
N LEU A 87 -9.67 0.68 -8.03
CA LEU A 87 -9.55 1.41 -9.27
C LEU A 87 -10.91 1.97 -9.67
N ARG A 88 -10.91 3.19 -10.19
CA ARG A 88 -12.08 3.80 -10.81
C ARG A 88 -12.16 3.30 -12.24
N ASP A 89 -13.25 2.63 -12.59
CA ASP A 89 -13.52 2.18 -13.96
C ASP A 89 -14.76 2.93 -14.46
N ALA A 90 -14.61 3.71 -15.54
CA ALA A 90 -15.69 4.44 -16.21
C ALA A 90 -16.68 5.18 -15.28
N GLY A 91 -16.19 5.81 -14.21
CA GLY A 91 -17.01 6.61 -13.29
C GLY A 91 -17.65 5.86 -12.11
N LYS A 92 -17.36 4.57 -11.91
CA LYS A 92 -17.76 3.82 -10.71
C LYS A 92 -16.53 3.16 -10.06
N TYR A 93 -16.42 3.26 -8.74
CA TYR A 93 -15.48 2.41 -7.99
C TYR A 93 -16.05 0.99 -7.99
N ASN A 94 -15.25 0.03 -8.46
CA ASN A 94 -15.69 -1.36 -8.45
C ASN A 94 -15.72 -1.87 -6.99
N ASP A 95 -16.91 -2.11 -6.43
CA ASP A 95 -17.10 -2.73 -5.10
C ASP A 95 -16.40 -4.09 -4.96
N LYS A 96 -16.08 -4.74 -6.09
CA LYS A 96 -15.32 -5.98 -6.17
C LYS A 96 -13.82 -5.79 -5.89
N ASP A 97 -13.33 -4.57 -5.75
CA ASP A 97 -11.93 -4.26 -5.42
C ASP A 97 -11.70 -4.12 -3.90
N VAL A 98 -12.77 -3.94 -3.11
CA VAL A 98 -12.73 -3.90 -1.63
C VAL A 98 -12.79 -5.31 -1.03
N VAL A 99 -12.46 -6.34 -1.82
CA VAL A 99 -12.66 -7.73 -1.41
C VAL A 99 -11.70 -8.11 -0.28
N ILE A 100 -12.25 -8.01 0.94
CA ILE A 100 -12.21 -9.04 1.96
C ILE A 100 -10.78 -9.45 2.37
N TYR A 101 -10.09 -8.58 3.13
CA TYR A 101 -8.94 -9.01 3.94
C TYR A 101 -9.03 -8.62 5.42
N CYS A 102 -10.19 -8.14 5.88
CA CYS A 102 -10.44 -8.04 7.32
C CYS A 102 -10.77 -9.41 7.94
N VAL A 103 -11.29 -10.39 7.18
CA VAL A 103 -11.78 -11.67 7.74
C VAL A 103 -10.85 -12.88 7.59
N ILE A 104 -9.76 -12.83 6.81
CA ILE A 104 -8.85 -14.00 6.70
C ILE A 104 -7.65 -13.91 7.66
N SER A 105 -7.30 -12.71 8.14
CA SER A 105 -6.15 -12.53 9.05
C SER A 105 -6.45 -12.87 10.52
N VAL A 106 -7.70 -13.18 10.89
CA VAL A 106 -8.09 -13.42 12.30
C VAL A 106 -8.18 -14.92 12.66
N SER A 107 -7.94 -15.87 11.75
CA SER A 107 -8.16 -17.29 12.10
C SER A 107 -7.19 -18.34 11.53
N ILE A 108 -5.96 -17.98 11.17
CA ILE A 108 -4.89 -19.00 10.92
C ILE A 108 -3.63 -18.81 11.77
N ALA A 109 -3.70 -18.00 12.82
CA ALA A 109 -2.68 -17.96 13.87
C ALA A 109 -3.27 -18.51 15.17
N GLN A 110 -3.63 -19.80 15.19
CA GLN A 110 -3.67 -20.69 16.36
C GLN A 110 -4.26 -22.05 15.95
N ALA A 111 -3.39 -22.99 15.62
CA ALA A 111 -3.63 -24.43 15.70
C ALA A 111 -2.31 -25.10 16.10
#